data_AF-A0A349MTR5-F1
#
_entry.id   AF-A0A349MTR5-F1
#
_cell.length_a   1.000
_cell.length_b   1.000
_cell.length_c   1.000
_cell.angle_alpha   90.00
_cell.angle_beta   90.00
_cell.angle_gamma   90.00
#
_symmetry.space_group_name_H-M   'P 1'
#
loop_
_entity.id
_entity.type
_entity.pdbx_description
1 polymer ?
#
loop_
_entity_poly.entity_id
_entity_poly.type
_entity_poly.pdbx_seq_one_letter_code
_entity_poly.pdbx_strand_id
1 'polypeptide(L)'
;MLTTAALDEIVNGLWLDVTMLMNEVNRLKKHSRQQMDYDAIMAEKVTPHVSAIVEVIAWLPNDLLSDSGREQLTAVVQAVSQIQKDQHRKLDVDLLRKRNLDREEGRISRHRHFW
;
A
#
# COMPACT_ATOMS: atom_id res chain seq x y z
N MET A 1 -2.27 0.17 32.60
CA MET A 1 -2.23 -1.07 31.78
C MET A 1 -3.20 -0.89 30.65
N LEU A 2 -2.83 -1.26 29.42
CA LEU A 2 -3.78 -1.31 28.31
C LEU A 2 -4.76 -2.47 28.53
N THR A 3 -6.04 -2.22 28.28
CA THR A 3 -7.07 -3.26 28.33
C THR A 3 -7.06 -4.03 27.01
N THR A 4 -7.55 -5.28 27.03
CA THR A 4 -7.75 -6.07 25.80
C THR A 4 -8.58 -5.31 24.76
N ALA A 5 -9.64 -4.60 25.19
CA ALA A 5 -10.45 -3.77 24.29
C ALA A 5 -9.64 -2.64 23.63
N ALA A 6 -8.78 -1.95 24.38
CA ALA A 6 -7.92 -0.90 23.82
C ALA A 6 -6.89 -1.46 22.83
N LEU A 7 -6.36 -2.66 23.09
CA LEU A 7 -5.46 -3.35 22.17
C LEU A 7 -6.16 -3.74 20.87
N ASP A 8 -7.38 -4.26 20.96
CA ASP A 8 -8.19 -4.61 19.79
C ASP A 8 -8.56 -3.36 18.96
N GLU A 9 -8.83 -2.22 19.59
CA GLU A 9 -9.02 -0.93 18.89
C GLU A 9 -7.76 -0.48 18.14
N ILE A 10 -6.57 -0.64 18.74
CA ILE A 10 -5.30 -0.34 18.06
C ILE A 10 -5.14 -1.23 16.83
N VAL A 11 -5.40 -2.55 16.96
CA VAL A 11 -5.32 -3.48 15.82
C VAL A 11 -6.32 -3.09 14.71
N ASN A 12 -7.52 -2.67 15.06
CA ASN A 12 -8.50 -2.14 14.10
C ASN A 12 -8.00 -0.88 13.39
N GLY A 13 -7.36 0.05 14.11
CA GLY A 13 -6.72 1.22 13.53
C GLY A 13 -5.62 0.84 12.53
N LEU A 14 -4.74 -0.08 12.91
CA LEU A 14 -3.68 -0.59 12.04
C LEU A 14 -4.25 -1.24 10.77
N TRP A 15 -5.37 -1.95 10.88
CA TRP A 15 -6.03 -2.55 9.72
C TRP A 15 -6.51 -1.49 8.71
N LEU A 16 -7.10 -0.39 9.19
CA LEU A 16 -7.51 0.72 8.33
C LEU A 16 -6.30 1.36 7.64
N ASP A 17 -5.24 1.64 8.39
CA ASP A 17 -4.02 2.25 7.86
C ASP A 17 -3.36 1.37 6.78
N VAL A 18 -3.20 0.08 7.05
CA VAL A 18 -2.63 -0.86 6.07
C VAL A 18 -3.50 -0.97 4.82
N THR A 19 -4.83 -1.01 4.97
CA THR A 19 -5.75 -1.07 3.83
C THR A 19 -5.64 0.18 2.96
N MET A 20 -5.51 1.37 3.57
CA MET A 20 -5.26 2.61 2.85
C MET A 20 -3.93 2.58 2.10
N LEU A 21 -2.86 2.09 2.73
CA LEU A 21 -1.56 1.94 2.08
C LEU A 21 -1.61 0.94 0.92
N MET A 22 -2.29 -0.19 1.06
CA MET A 22 -2.48 -1.15 -0.04
C MET A 22 -3.19 -0.51 -1.23
N ASN A 23 -4.22 0.31 -0.97
CA ASN A 23 -4.94 1.03 -2.01
C ASN A 23 -4.04 2.05 -2.73
N GLU A 24 -3.21 2.79 -1.98
CA GLU A 24 -2.25 3.73 -2.57
C GLU A 24 -1.20 2.99 -3.40
N VAL A 25 -0.63 1.89 -2.90
CA VAL A 25 0.32 1.05 -3.65
C VAL A 25 -0.31 0.54 -4.94
N ASN A 26 -1.55 0.06 -4.90
CA ASN A 26 -2.27 -0.39 -6.09
C ASN A 26 -2.53 0.76 -7.08
N ARG A 27 -2.86 1.96 -6.58
CA ARG A 27 -2.99 3.17 -7.39
C ARG A 27 -1.67 3.52 -8.06
N LEU A 28 -0.55 3.48 -7.34
CA LEU A 28 0.78 3.75 -7.88
C LEU A 28 1.14 2.75 -8.98
N LYS A 29 0.95 1.45 -8.75
CA LYS A 29 1.17 0.42 -9.78
C LYS A 29 0.36 0.68 -11.06
N LYS A 30 -0.87 1.17 -10.92
CA LYS A 30 -1.77 1.45 -12.06
C LYS A 30 -1.40 2.73 -12.79
N HIS A 31 -0.95 3.76 -12.09
CA HIS A 31 -0.85 5.12 -12.64
C HIS A 31 0.57 5.61 -12.87
N SER A 32 1.58 5.03 -12.24
CA SER A 32 2.99 5.38 -12.45
C SER A 32 3.40 5.16 -13.91
N ARG A 33 4.12 6.15 -14.44
CA ARG A 33 4.54 6.22 -15.85
C ARG A 33 5.86 5.53 -16.10
N GLN A 34 6.69 5.47 -15.06
CA GLN A 34 8.01 4.89 -15.07
C GLN A 34 8.28 4.24 -13.70
N GLN A 35 9.24 3.32 -13.67
CA GLN A 35 9.68 2.68 -12.42
C GLN A 35 10.19 3.72 -11.41
N MET A 36 10.94 4.71 -11.88
CA MET A 36 11.53 5.74 -11.02
C MET A 36 10.46 6.53 -10.24
N ASP A 37 9.35 6.88 -10.86
CA ASP A 37 8.24 7.59 -10.20
C ASP A 37 7.59 6.70 -9.12
N TYR A 38 7.45 5.41 -9.41
CA TYR A 38 6.92 4.43 -8.46
C TYR A 38 7.86 4.29 -7.26
N ASP A 39 9.15 4.09 -7.50
CA ASP A 39 10.17 3.92 -6.46
C ASP A 39 10.28 5.17 -5.58
N ALA A 40 10.23 6.36 -6.19
CA ALA A 40 10.28 7.63 -5.46
C ALA A 40 9.10 7.77 -4.50
N ILE A 41 7.87 7.53 -4.96
CA ILE A 41 6.68 7.65 -4.10
C ILE A 41 6.65 6.52 -3.05
N MET A 42 7.06 5.31 -3.41
CA MET A 42 7.19 4.21 -2.46
C MET A 42 8.15 4.59 -1.33
N ALA A 43 9.33 5.11 -1.66
CA ALA A 43 10.35 5.49 -0.68
C ALA A 43 9.93 6.69 0.19
N GLU A 44 9.31 7.72 -0.39
CA GLU A 44 8.94 8.94 0.32
C GLU A 44 7.69 8.77 1.19
N LYS A 45 6.70 8.02 0.71
CA LYS A 45 5.37 7.96 1.34
C LYS A 45 5.04 6.60 1.92
N VAL A 46 5.28 5.51 1.20
CA VAL A 46 4.79 4.19 1.63
C VAL A 46 5.73 3.57 2.66
N THR A 47 7.04 3.55 2.40
CA THR A 47 8.04 2.91 3.26
C THR A 47 8.04 3.45 4.69
N PRO A 48 7.99 4.79 4.95
CA PRO A 48 7.97 5.30 6.31
C PRO A 48 6.73 4.88 7.10
N HIS A 49 5.56 4.85 6.44
CA HIS A 49 4.32 4.41 7.09
C HIS A 49 4.34 2.91 7.39
N VAL A 50 4.86 2.10 6.46
CA VAL A 50 5.05 0.67 6.68
C VAL A 50 5.99 0.42 7.87
N SER A 51 7.10 1.14 7.96
CA SER A 51 8.02 1.05 9.10
C SER A 51 7.33 1.41 10.42
N ALA A 52 6.56 2.49 10.46
CA ALA A 52 5.82 2.89 11.66
C ALA A 52 4.80 1.82 12.08
N ILE A 53 4.08 1.22 11.14
CA ILE A 53 3.12 0.13 11.43
C ILE A 53 3.86 -1.09 12.01
N VAL A 54 5.01 -1.46 11.45
CA VAL A 54 5.82 -2.58 11.97
C VAL A 54 6.29 -2.29 13.41
N GLU A 55 6.69 -1.05 13.70
CA GLU A 55 7.10 -0.64 15.06
C GLU A 55 5.93 -0.75 16.05
N VAL A 56 4.73 -0.31 15.67
CA VAL A 56 3.54 -0.44 16.53
C VAL A 56 3.20 -1.91 16.76
N ILE A 57 3.22 -2.74 15.71
CA ILE A 57 2.98 -4.19 15.83
C ILE A 57 3.98 -4.84 16.78
N ALA A 58 5.27 -4.48 16.69
CA ALA A 58 6.31 -5.02 17.56
C ALA A 58 6.13 -4.63 19.04
N TRP A 59 5.45 -3.52 19.31
CA TRP A 59 5.15 -3.07 20.66
C TRP A 59 3.89 -3.72 21.26
N LEU A 60 2.99 -4.27 20.42
CA LEU A 60 1.73 -4.84 20.89
C LEU A 60 1.97 -6.11 21.74
N PRO A 61 1.42 -6.16 22.97
CA PRO A 61 1.42 -7.37 23.79
C PRO A 61 0.42 -8.40 23.23
N ASN A 62 0.91 -9.25 22.32
CA ASN A 62 0.09 -10.24 21.60
C ASN A 62 -0.65 -11.23 22.50
N ASP A 63 -0.12 -11.50 23.68
CA ASP A 63 -0.71 -12.36 24.70
C ASP A 63 -1.98 -11.76 25.32
N LEU A 64 -2.13 -10.44 25.31
CA LEU A 64 -3.26 -9.72 25.87
C LEU A 64 -4.38 -9.41 24.85
N LEU A 65 -4.16 -9.71 23.57
CA LEU A 65 -5.16 -9.59 22.51
C LEU A 65 -6.21 -10.70 22.60
N SER A 66 -7.45 -10.36 22.24
CA SER A 66 -8.51 -11.34 22.02
C SER A 66 -8.18 -12.25 20.83
N ASP A 67 -8.87 -13.39 20.72
CA ASP A 67 -8.69 -14.29 19.56
C ASP A 67 -8.95 -13.56 18.23
N SER A 68 -10.02 -12.75 18.17
CA SER A 68 -10.32 -11.87 17.02
C SER A 68 -9.22 -10.83 16.77
N GLY A 69 -8.68 -10.21 17.83
CA GLY A 69 -7.59 -9.25 17.71
C GLY A 69 -6.31 -9.90 17.14
N ARG A 70 -6.02 -11.15 17.51
CA ARG A 70 -4.88 -11.91 16.99
C ARG A 70 -5.06 -12.31 15.53
N GLU A 71 -6.26 -12.74 15.14
CA GLU A 71 -6.58 -13.03 13.74
C GLU A 71 -6.41 -11.79 12.87
N GLN A 72 -6.93 -10.65 13.33
CA GLN A 72 -6.85 -9.40 12.59
C GLN A 72 -5.41 -8.86 12.53
N LEU A 73 -4.65 -8.96 13.63
CA LEU A 73 -3.22 -8.62 13.62
C LEU A 73 -2.44 -9.49 12.64
N THR A 74 -2.78 -10.78 12.52
CA THR A 74 -2.18 -11.67 11.52
C THR A 74 -2.45 -11.17 10.10
N ALA A 75 -3.69 -10.74 9.81
CA ALA A 75 -4.04 -10.15 8.52
C ALA A 75 -3.28 -8.83 8.25
N VAL A 76 -3.13 -7.97 9.25
CA VAL A 76 -2.32 -6.74 9.17
C VAL A 76 -0.87 -7.08 8.80
N VAL A 77 -0.25 -8.06 9.48
CA VAL A 77 1.13 -8.49 9.20
C VAL A 77 1.27 -9.04 7.78
N GLN A 78 0.31 -9.85 7.32
CA GLN A 78 0.31 -10.38 5.95
C GLN A 78 0.23 -9.26 4.90
N ALA A 79 -0.64 -8.28 5.13
CA ALA A 79 -0.82 -7.14 4.24
C ALA A 79 0.41 -6.22 4.21
N VAL A 80 1.04 -5.96 5.36
CA VAL A 80 2.34 -5.27 5.45
C VAL A 80 3.42 -6.00 4.64
N SER A 81 3.52 -7.33 4.80
CA SER A 81 4.49 -8.13 4.03
C SER A 81 4.24 -8.04 2.53
N GLN A 82 2.97 -8.00 2.10
CA GLN A 82 2.62 -7.82 0.71
C GLN A 82 3.06 -6.45 0.17
N ILE A 83 2.87 -5.38 0.94
CA ILE A 83 3.33 -4.03 0.57
C ILE A 83 4.87 -4.01 0.44
N GLN A 84 5.60 -4.64 1.37
CA GLN A 84 7.06 -4.74 1.31
C GLN A 84 7.54 -5.50 0.06
N LYS A 85 6.88 -6.59 -0.31
CA LYS A 85 7.17 -7.30 -1.57
C LYS A 85 6.92 -6.41 -2.78
N ASP A 86 5.87 -5.62 -2.74
CA ASP A 86 5.52 -4.69 -3.82
C ASP A 86 6.50 -3.51 -3.93
N GLN A 87 7.15 -3.11 -2.83
CA GLN A 87 8.23 -2.11 -2.86
C GLN A 87 9.42 -2.56 -3.71
N HIS A 88 9.72 -3.86 -3.71
CA HIS A 88 10.84 -4.41 -4.50
C HIS A 88 10.42 -4.90 -5.89
N ARG A 89 9.15 -4.70 -6.27
CA ARG A 89 8.62 -5.20 -7.53
C ARG A 89 8.92 -4.23 -8.68
N LYS A 90 9.48 -4.77 -9.76
CA LYS A 90 9.53 -4.06 -11.05
C LYS A 90 8.13 -3.99 -11.67
N LEU A 91 7.73 -2.79 -12.06
CA LEU A 91 6.61 -2.58 -12.97
C LEU A 91 6.90 -3.31 -14.26
N ASP A 92 5.89 -4.03 -14.74
CA ASP A 92 5.94 -4.74 -16.01
C ASP A 92 6.15 -3.75 -17.16
N VAL A 93 7.24 -3.95 -17.90
CA VAL A 93 7.70 -3.08 -18.99
C VAL A 93 6.70 -3.04 -20.14
N ASP A 94 6.07 -4.17 -20.45
CA ASP A 94 5.09 -4.26 -21.53
C ASP A 94 3.78 -3.57 -21.13
N LEU A 95 3.36 -3.71 -19.87
CA LEU A 95 2.23 -2.95 -19.32
C LEU A 95 2.52 -1.44 -19.27
N LEU A 96 3.75 -1.04 -18.93
CA LEU A 96 4.17 0.37 -18.96
C LEU A 96 4.11 0.94 -20.37
N ARG A 97 4.64 0.21 -21.35
CA ARG A 97 4.62 0.62 -22.76
C ARG A 97 3.19 0.76 -23.27
N LYS A 98 2.32 -0.22 -23.01
CA LYS A 98 0.90 -0.17 -23.37
C LYS A 98 0.21 1.04 -22.76
N ARG A 99 0.38 1.30 -21.46
CA ARG A 99 -0.23 2.47 -20.78
C ARG A 99 0.22 3.80 -21.35
N ASN A 100 1.49 3.91 -21.75
CA ASN A 100 2.01 5.13 -22.35
C ASN A 100 1.46 5.33 -23.76
N LEU A 101 1.30 4.26 -24.55
CA LEU A 101 0.66 4.28 -25.86
C LEU A 101 -0.83 4.66 -25.77
N ASP A 102 -1.61 3.99 -24.92
CA ASP A 102 -3.04 4.28 -24.72
C ASP A 102 -3.28 5.76 -24.35
N ARG A 103 -2.38 6.35 -23.55
CA ARG A 103 -2.45 7.77 -23.20
C ARG A 103 -2.11 8.69 -24.35
N GLU A 104 -1.12 8.35 -25.15
CA GLU A 104 -0.74 9.15 -26.32
C GLU A 104 -1.88 9.14 -27.35
N GLU A 105 -2.49 7.98 -27.60
CA GLU A 105 -3.69 7.86 -28.42
C GLU A 105 -4.86 8.69 -27.87
N GLY A 106 -5.09 8.65 -26.56
CA GLY A 106 -6.11 9.49 -25.89
C GLY A 106 -5.81 10.99 -25.90
N ARG A 107 -4.53 11.42 -25.99
CA ARG A 107 -4.16 12.82 -26.22
C ARG A 107 -4.43 13.23 -27.66
N ILE A 108 -4.02 12.41 -28.62
CA ILE A 108 -4.19 12.65 -30.05
C ILE A 108 -5.67 12.68 -30.44
N SER A 109 -6.48 11.77 -29.89
CA SER A 109 -7.94 11.73 -30.12
C SER A 109 -8.62 13.01 -29.62
N ARG A 110 -8.25 13.50 -28.44
CA ARG A 110 -8.77 14.78 -27.92
C ARG A 110 -8.32 15.94 -28.80
N HIS A 111 -7.05 15.99 -29.22
CA HIS A 111 -6.57 17.05 -30.10
C HIS A 111 -7.30 17.11 -31.45
N ARG A 112 -7.66 15.95 -32.03
CA ARG A 112 -8.40 15.88 -33.31
C ARG A 112 -9.86 16.34 -33.23
N HIS A 113 -10.47 16.38 -32.04
CA HIS A 113 -11.85 16.85 -31.87
C HIS A 113 -11.98 18.36 -31.64
N PHE A 114 -10.86 19.07 -31.42
CA PHE A 114 -10.84 20.52 -31.19
C PHE A 114 -10.34 21.33 -32.42
N TRP A 115 -10.19 20.68 -33.58
CA TRP A 115 -9.80 21.30 -34.86
C TRP A 115 -10.86 21.02 -35.92
#